data_AF-A0A7L2ECS7-F1
#
_entry.id   AF-A0A7L2ECS7-F1
#
_cell.length_a   1.000
_cell.length_b   1.000
_cell.length_c   1.000
_cell.angle_alpha   90.00
_cell.angle_beta   90.00
_cell.angle_gamma   90.00
#
_symmetry.space_group_name_H-M   'P 1'
#
loop_
_entity.id
_entity.type
_entity.pdbx_description
1 polymer ?
#
loop_
_entity_poly.entity_id
_entity_poly.type
_entity_poly.pdbx_seq_one_letter_code
_entity_poly.pdbx_strand_id
1 'polypeptide(L)'
;CLWTLAAILKETLKDGAGVLEKLLAPLDAVLEGFYNAILLHHFDSHHYTSPYSEATNNLISFIDLLEALLASRIELELPLRCQRILFLKVSYVLNLISSSVPYIIKKKFILLLKKCVLYKSREAAESGSLFLQTPSFCEDMLALSNAVLQVVNLTWLNQIPISGKSNYFGSSEAAPGRDSQGGSDQTVLRALSLVLLKALEFKIHSFATEREIK
;
A
#
# COMPACT_ATOMS: atom_id res chain seq x y z
N CYS A 1 -19.78 7.41 -5.54
CA CYS A 1 -20.12 6.66 -4.30
C CYS A 1 -18.88 6.33 -3.47
N LEU A 2 -17.87 5.62 -3.99
CA LEU A 2 -16.67 5.25 -3.21
C LEU A 2 -15.87 6.44 -2.67
N TRP A 3 -15.69 7.48 -3.50
CA TRP A 3 -14.99 8.69 -3.06
C TRP A 3 -15.70 9.39 -1.89
N THR A 4 -17.03 9.40 -1.89
CA THR A 4 -17.85 9.91 -0.77
C THR A 4 -17.63 9.09 0.49
N LEU A 5 -17.61 7.75 0.37
CA LEU A 5 -17.31 6.89 1.52
C LEU A 5 -15.90 7.14 2.06
N ALA A 6 -14.90 7.30 1.19
CA ALA A 6 -13.53 7.61 1.60
C ALA A 6 -13.44 8.96 2.32
N ALA A 7 -14.21 9.96 1.87
CA ALA A 7 -14.31 11.26 2.53
C ALA A 7 -14.95 11.14 3.92
N ILE A 8 -16.08 10.43 4.02
CA ILE A 8 -16.78 10.19 5.30
C ILE A 8 -15.86 9.44 6.28
N LEU A 9 -15.11 8.42 5.84
CA LEU A 9 -14.15 7.72 6.68
C LEU A 9 -13.04 8.65 7.18
N LYS A 10 -12.49 9.50 6.31
CA LYS A 10 -11.45 10.47 6.70
C LYS A 10 -11.97 11.55 7.66
N GLU A 11 -13.25 11.92 7.55
CA GLU A 11 -13.89 12.88 8.44
C GLU A 11 -14.19 12.25 9.80
N THR A 12 -14.86 11.11 9.81
CA THR A 12 -15.19 10.37 11.05
C THR A 12 -13.97 9.88 11.81
N LEU A 13 -12.83 9.68 11.14
CA LEU A 13 -11.54 9.42 11.80
C LEU A 13 -11.14 10.58 12.73
N LYS A 14 -11.45 11.83 12.37
CA LYS A 14 -11.20 13.02 13.20
C LYS A 14 -12.15 13.12 14.39
N ASP A 15 -13.37 12.58 14.25
CA ASP A 15 -14.41 12.60 15.28
C ASP A 15 -14.21 11.54 16.37
N GLY A 16 -13.25 10.63 16.16
CA GLY A 16 -12.77 9.69 17.16
C GLY A 16 -13.12 8.22 16.90
N ALA A 17 -12.34 7.34 17.54
CA ALA A 17 -12.35 5.89 17.35
C ALA A 17 -13.74 5.23 17.40
N GLY A 18 -14.53 5.60 18.41
CA GLY A 18 -15.83 4.97 18.68
C GLY A 18 -16.91 5.30 17.65
N VAL A 19 -16.81 6.43 16.93
CA VAL A 19 -17.74 6.77 15.84
C VAL A 19 -17.37 5.97 14.59
N LEU A 20 -16.08 5.89 14.29
CA LEU A 20 -15.59 5.16 13.13
C LEU A 20 -15.83 3.64 13.26
N GLU A 21 -15.67 3.07 14.45
CA GLU A 21 -15.99 1.66 14.70
C GLU A 21 -17.48 1.37 14.45
N LYS A 22 -18.38 2.22 14.95
CA LYS A 22 -19.84 2.08 14.72
C LYS A 22 -20.21 2.16 13.24
N LEU A 23 -19.46 2.94 12.46
CA LEU A 23 -19.65 3.05 11.01
C LEU A 23 -19.10 1.82 10.26
N LEU A 24 -17.91 1.36 10.62
CA LEU A 24 -17.21 0.29 9.90
C LEU A 24 -17.68 -1.11 10.28
N ALA A 25 -18.03 -1.37 11.55
CA ALA A 25 -18.48 -2.68 12.01
C ALA A 25 -19.62 -3.29 11.16
N PRO A 26 -20.72 -2.58 10.83
CA PRO A 26 -21.77 -3.14 9.97
C PRO A 26 -21.33 -3.29 8.50
N LEU A 27 -20.32 -2.54 8.07
CA LEU A 27 -19.83 -2.56 6.70
C LEU A 27 -18.67 -3.55 6.50
N ASP A 28 -18.11 -4.13 7.56
CA ASP A 28 -16.84 -4.86 7.54
C ASP A 28 -16.83 -5.98 6.49
N ALA A 29 -17.81 -6.90 6.57
CA ALA A 29 -17.92 -8.02 5.63
C ALA A 29 -18.26 -7.57 4.19
N VAL A 30 -19.07 -6.53 4.05
CA VAL A 30 -19.48 -6.00 2.74
C VAL A 30 -18.29 -5.37 2.03
N LEU A 31 -17.53 -4.54 2.75
CA LEU A 31 -16.32 -3.92 2.24
C LEU A 31 -15.28 -4.98 1.92
N GLU A 32 -15.02 -5.94 2.82
CA GLU A 32 -14.10 -7.04 2.54
C GLU A 32 -14.47 -7.79 1.25
N GLY A 33 -15.75 -8.18 1.10
CA GLY A 33 -16.25 -8.84 -0.12
C GLY A 33 -16.06 -7.99 -1.37
N PHE A 34 -16.40 -6.71 -1.29
CA PHE A 34 -16.22 -5.74 -2.37
C PHE A 34 -14.74 -5.58 -2.78
N TYR A 35 -13.83 -5.49 -1.82
CA TYR A 35 -12.40 -5.39 -2.06
C TYR A 35 -11.84 -6.65 -2.71
N ASN A 36 -12.23 -7.82 -2.21
CA ASN A 36 -11.80 -9.10 -2.78
C ASN A 36 -12.25 -9.22 -4.23
N ALA A 37 -13.51 -8.84 -4.54
CA ALA A 37 -14.02 -8.88 -5.91
C ALA A 37 -13.19 -8.00 -6.87
N ILE A 38 -12.79 -6.80 -6.44
CA ILE A 38 -11.98 -5.89 -7.27
C ILE A 38 -10.54 -6.39 -7.39
N LEU A 39 -9.91 -6.84 -6.29
CA LEU A 39 -8.52 -7.30 -6.32
C LEU A 39 -8.34 -8.60 -7.10
N LEU A 40 -9.37 -9.45 -7.15
CA LEU A 40 -9.40 -10.68 -7.96
C LEU A 40 -9.75 -10.42 -9.42
N HIS A 41 -10.23 -9.22 -9.76
CA HIS A 41 -10.58 -8.89 -11.13
C HIS A 41 -9.32 -8.80 -12.00
N HIS A 42 -9.35 -9.42 -13.18
CA HIS A 42 -8.26 -9.36 -14.15
C HIS A 42 -8.34 -8.06 -14.97
N PHE A 43 -7.36 -7.17 -14.81
CA PHE A 43 -7.34 -5.85 -15.45
C PHE A 43 -6.70 -5.83 -16.86
N ASP A 44 -6.76 -6.96 -17.58
CA ASP A 44 -6.06 -7.12 -18.87
C ASP A 44 -6.85 -6.59 -20.08
N SER A 45 -8.04 -6.02 -19.86
CA SER A 45 -8.90 -5.51 -20.94
C SER A 45 -8.54 -4.10 -21.41
N HIS A 46 -8.83 -3.80 -22.68
CA HIS A 46 -8.63 -2.47 -23.29
C HIS A 46 -9.33 -1.32 -22.55
N HIS A 47 -10.32 -1.60 -21.68
CA HIS A 47 -11.06 -0.60 -20.89
C HIS A 47 -10.20 0.15 -19.87
N TYR A 48 -9.06 -0.41 -19.47
CA TYR A 48 -8.13 0.20 -18.50
C TYR A 48 -6.93 0.89 -19.16
N THR A 49 -6.90 1.01 -20.50
CA THR A 49 -5.74 1.59 -21.20
C THR A 49 -5.76 3.12 -21.23
N SER A 50 -6.94 3.75 -21.10
CA SER A 50 -7.08 5.20 -21.11
C SER A 50 -7.04 5.78 -19.69
N PRO A 51 -6.15 6.75 -19.40
CA PRO A 51 -6.04 7.37 -18.08
C PRO A 51 -7.26 8.21 -17.69
N TYR A 52 -8.15 8.53 -18.64
CA TYR A 52 -9.36 9.33 -18.42
C TYR A 52 -10.65 8.51 -18.51
N SER A 53 -10.56 7.18 -18.52
CA SER A 53 -11.76 6.33 -18.53
C SER A 53 -12.46 6.33 -17.17
N GLU A 54 -13.77 6.10 -17.19
CA GLU A 54 -14.57 5.90 -15.97
C GLU A 54 -14.03 4.74 -15.13
N ALA A 55 -13.58 3.67 -15.78
CA ALA A 55 -12.87 2.55 -15.15
C ALA A 55 -11.63 2.99 -14.36
N THR A 56 -10.80 3.88 -14.92
CA THR A 56 -9.64 4.45 -14.22
C THR A 56 -10.07 5.30 -13.03
N ASN A 57 -11.10 6.14 -13.17
CA ASN A 57 -11.63 6.95 -12.06
C ASN A 57 -12.20 6.11 -10.91
N ASN A 58 -12.86 4.99 -11.26
CA ASN A 58 -13.37 4.04 -10.27
C ASN A 58 -12.22 3.36 -9.52
N LEU A 59 -11.14 2.97 -10.22
CA LEU A 59 -9.93 2.45 -9.59
C LEU A 59 -9.22 3.47 -8.70
N ILE A 60 -9.17 4.74 -9.10
CA ILE A 60 -8.64 5.83 -8.25
C ILE A 60 -9.45 5.93 -6.97
N SER A 61 -10.78 5.96 -7.08
CA SER A 61 -11.69 6.05 -5.93
C SER A 61 -11.57 4.84 -5.01
N PHE A 62 -11.33 3.65 -5.58
CA PHE A 62 -11.06 2.43 -4.84
C PHE A 62 -9.75 2.52 -4.03
N ILE A 63 -8.68 3.03 -4.63
CA ILE A 63 -7.40 3.24 -3.94
C ILE A 63 -7.54 4.27 -2.82
N ASP A 64 -8.29 5.35 -3.05
CA ASP A 64 -8.52 6.38 -2.03
C ASP A 64 -9.28 5.83 -0.82
N LEU A 65 -10.19 4.88 -1.04
CA LEU A 65 -10.88 4.18 0.03
C LEU A 65 -9.95 3.21 0.78
N LEU A 66 -9.10 2.44 0.07
CA LEU A 66 -8.06 1.62 0.71
C LEU A 66 -7.11 2.46 1.57
N GLU A 67 -6.75 3.65 1.10
CA GLU A 67 -5.91 4.58 1.85
C GLU A 67 -6.60 5.07 3.12
N ALA A 68 -7.90 5.40 3.07
CA ALA A 68 -8.67 5.77 4.25
C ALA A 68 -8.76 4.61 5.26
N LEU A 69 -8.98 3.38 4.78
CA LEU A 69 -9.02 2.20 5.64
C LEU A 69 -7.67 1.89 6.27
N LEU A 70 -6.58 2.02 5.51
CA LEU A 70 -5.23 1.90 6.04
C LEU A 70 -5.00 2.93 7.16
N ALA A 71 -5.33 4.20 6.92
CA ALA A 71 -5.21 5.25 7.94
C ALA A 71 -6.04 4.94 9.20
N SER A 72 -7.25 4.41 9.03
CA SER A 72 -8.09 4.01 10.17
C SER A 72 -7.54 2.81 10.95
N ARG A 73 -6.95 1.80 10.27
CA ARG A 73 -6.30 0.64 10.90
C ARG A 73 -5.11 1.09 11.74
N ILE A 74 -4.37 2.03 11.18
CA ILE A 74 -3.20 2.68 11.76
C ILE A 74 -3.60 3.36 13.07
N GLU A 75 -4.55 4.30 13.03
CA GLU A 75 -4.87 5.12 14.20
C GLU A 75 -5.67 4.38 15.28
N LEU A 76 -6.50 3.39 14.90
CA LEU A 76 -7.44 2.76 15.83
C LEU A 76 -7.06 1.33 16.23
N GLU A 77 -6.16 0.68 15.50
CA GLU A 77 -5.73 -0.71 15.71
C GLU A 77 -6.89 -1.74 15.84
N LEU A 78 -8.09 -1.40 15.32
CA LEU A 78 -9.29 -2.23 15.38
C LEU A 78 -9.13 -3.51 14.53
N PRO A 79 -9.54 -4.69 15.02
CA PRO A 79 -9.36 -5.96 14.31
C PRO A 79 -10.41 -6.20 13.21
N LEU A 80 -10.82 -5.17 12.46
CA LEU A 80 -11.79 -5.27 11.37
C LEU A 80 -11.15 -5.86 10.12
N ARG A 81 -11.86 -6.74 9.39
CA ARG A 81 -11.32 -7.43 8.22
C ARG A 81 -11.09 -6.49 7.05
N CYS A 82 -12.00 -5.54 6.82
CA CYS A 82 -11.92 -4.56 5.74
C CYS A 82 -10.66 -3.68 5.85
N GLN A 83 -10.20 -3.41 7.07
CA GLN A 83 -8.99 -2.65 7.36
C GLN A 83 -7.69 -3.45 7.13
N ARG A 84 -7.75 -4.78 7.22
CA ARG A 84 -6.60 -5.68 7.05
C ARG A 84 -6.36 -6.07 5.59
N ILE A 85 -7.27 -5.72 4.68
CA ILE A 85 -7.26 -6.21 3.29
C ILE A 85 -5.93 -5.92 2.56
N LEU A 86 -5.35 -4.73 2.76
CA LEU A 86 -4.11 -4.35 2.08
C LEU A 86 -2.94 -5.25 2.50
N PHE A 87 -2.89 -5.66 3.77
CA PHE A 87 -1.86 -6.53 4.31
C PHE A 87 -2.02 -7.96 3.81
N LEU A 88 -3.26 -8.47 3.86
CA LEU A 88 -3.57 -9.87 3.53
C LEU A 88 -3.62 -10.14 2.02
N LYS A 89 -3.86 -9.12 1.20
CA LYS A 89 -4.07 -9.24 -0.26
C LYS A 89 -3.03 -8.47 -1.08
N VAL A 90 -1.86 -8.19 -0.50
CA VAL A 90 -0.79 -7.44 -1.18
C VAL A 90 -0.30 -8.10 -2.47
N SER A 91 -0.32 -9.43 -2.56
CA SER A 91 0.04 -10.14 -3.80
C SER A 91 -0.84 -9.74 -4.98
N TYR A 92 -2.15 -9.55 -4.75
CA TYR A 92 -3.07 -9.06 -5.77
C TYR A 92 -2.80 -7.61 -6.16
N VAL A 93 -2.46 -6.77 -5.18
CA VAL A 93 -2.05 -5.38 -5.43
C VAL A 93 -0.77 -5.33 -6.29
N LEU A 94 0.22 -6.17 -5.99
CA LEU A 94 1.46 -6.26 -6.76
C LEU A 94 1.19 -6.78 -8.18
N ASN A 95 0.33 -7.78 -8.34
CA ASN A 95 -0.11 -8.24 -9.67
C ASN A 95 -0.79 -7.11 -10.47
N LEU A 96 -1.62 -6.31 -9.82
CA LEU A 96 -2.27 -5.17 -10.46
C LEU A 96 -1.26 -4.08 -10.86
N ILE A 97 -0.24 -3.80 -10.05
CA ILE A 97 0.87 -2.92 -10.43
C ILE A 97 1.63 -3.47 -11.67
N SER A 98 1.76 -4.80 -11.77
CA SER A 98 2.38 -5.47 -12.92
C SER A 98 1.52 -5.48 -14.19
N SER A 99 0.20 -5.39 -14.06
CA SER A 99 -0.75 -5.46 -15.18
C SER A 99 -0.67 -4.25 -16.13
N SER A 100 -1.51 -4.23 -17.17
CA SER A 100 -1.57 -3.16 -18.17
C SER A 100 -2.28 -1.87 -17.71
N VAL A 101 -2.61 -1.75 -16.42
CA VAL A 101 -3.26 -0.54 -15.86
C VAL A 101 -2.41 0.73 -16.05
N PRO A 102 -3.04 1.92 -16.07
CA PRO A 102 -2.34 3.17 -16.31
C PRO A 102 -1.27 3.44 -15.23
N TYR A 103 -0.17 4.06 -15.62
CA TYR A 103 0.95 4.34 -14.70
C TYR A 103 0.52 5.14 -13.45
N ILE A 104 -0.47 6.03 -13.57
CA ILE A 104 -1.02 6.79 -12.43
C ILE A 104 -1.59 5.85 -11.35
N ILE A 105 -2.25 4.76 -11.75
CA ILE A 105 -2.79 3.73 -10.86
C ILE A 105 -1.65 2.98 -10.17
N LYS A 106 -0.67 2.51 -10.96
CA LYS A 106 0.53 1.83 -10.46
C LYS A 106 1.23 2.68 -9.40
N LYS A 107 1.47 3.96 -9.72
CA LYS A 107 2.09 4.93 -8.83
C LYS A 107 1.32 5.10 -7.53
N LYS A 108 -0.02 5.23 -7.57
CA LYS A 108 -0.85 5.37 -6.35
C LYS A 108 -0.76 4.13 -5.46
N PHE A 109 -0.84 2.93 -6.02
CA PHE A 109 -0.68 1.70 -5.23
C PHE A 109 0.71 1.57 -4.60
N ILE A 110 1.78 1.89 -5.34
CA ILE A 110 3.15 1.84 -4.80
C ILE A 110 3.31 2.82 -3.63
N LEU A 111 2.77 4.04 -3.75
CA LEU A 111 2.78 5.02 -2.67
C LEU A 111 1.94 4.57 -1.47
N LEU A 112 0.83 3.87 -1.70
CA LEU A 112 0.01 3.28 -0.63
C LEU A 112 0.77 2.17 0.10
N LEU A 113 1.44 1.28 -0.62
CA LEU A 113 2.30 0.23 -0.02
C LEU A 113 3.44 0.86 0.80
N LYS A 114 4.05 1.93 0.30
CA LYS A 114 5.04 2.70 1.06
C LYS A 114 4.47 3.20 2.38
N LYS A 115 3.26 3.78 2.37
CA LYS A 115 2.59 4.25 3.61
C LYS A 115 2.33 3.10 4.57
N CYS A 116 1.90 1.96 4.05
CA CYS A 116 1.62 0.74 4.81
C CYS A 116 2.85 0.27 5.59
N VAL A 117 4.02 0.19 4.96
CA VAL A 117 5.25 -0.28 5.62
C VAL A 117 5.90 0.75 6.53
N LEU A 118 5.68 2.04 6.27
CA LEU A 118 6.34 3.14 7.00
C LEU A 118 5.65 3.52 8.29
N TYR A 119 4.43 3.04 8.51
CA TYR A 119 3.57 3.54 9.56
C TYR A 119 4.24 3.65 10.94
N LYS A 120 4.91 2.59 11.41
CA LYS A 120 5.54 2.58 12.74
C LYS A 120 6.98 3.13 12.77
N SER A 121 7.57 3.46 11.63
CA SER A 121 8.97 3.95 11.57
C SER A 121 9.13 5.40 12.03
N ARG A 122 8.04 6.18 12.13
CA ARG A 122 8.10 7.59 12.52
C ARG A 122 8.14 7.79 14.05
N GLU A 123 7.61 6.85 14.82
CA GLU A 123 7.60 6.87 16.29
C GLU A 123 8.67 5.95 16.90
N ALA A 124 9.22 5.02 16.13
CA ALA A 124 10.26 4.08 16.56
C ALA A 124 11.66 4.72 16.74
N ALA A 125 11.83 6.03 16.53
CA ALA A 125 13.10 6.71 16.81
C ALA A 125 13.35 6.90 18.33
N GLU A 126 12.32 6.76 19.18
CA GLU A 126 12.44 7.04 20.62
C GLU A 126 12.37 5.79 21.52
N SER A 127 11.97 4.62 21.00
CA SER A 127 11.89 3.41 21.82
C SER A 127 12.17 2.14 21.01
N GLY A 128 13.36 1.58 21.24
CA GLY A 128 13.90 0.40 20.56
C GLY A 128 13.21 -0.93 20.88
N SER A 129 11.98 -0.96 21.41
CA SER A 129 11.30 -2.21 21.78
C SER A 129 9.78 -2.24 21.53
N LEU A 130 9.27 -1.55 20.50
CA LEU A 130 7.82 -1.41 20.28
C LEU A 130 7.17 -2.45 19.36
N PHE A 131 7.92 -3.47 18.92
CA PHE A 131 7.35 -4.59 18.15
C PHE A 131 6.37 -5.45 18.98
N LEU A 132 6.40 -5.30 20.31
CA LEU A 132 5.61 -6.05 21.28
C LEU A 132 4.24 -5.44 21.63
N GLN A 133 3.94 -4.20 21.20
CA GLN A 133 2.74 -3.52 21.71
C GLN A 133 1.42 -3.84 21.00
N THR A 134 1.45 -4.38 19.78
CA THR A 134 0.21 -4.74 19.06
C THR A 134 0.36 -6.05 18.27
N PRO A 135 -0.02 -7.21 18.83
CA PRO A 135 0.19 -8.51 18.18
C PRO A 135 -0.56 -8.61 16.84
N SER A 136 -1.76 -8.03 16.74
CA SER A 136 -2.58 -8.10 15.51
C SER A 136 -1.95 -7.35 14.33
N PHE A 137 -1.29 -6.22 14.57
CA PHE A 137 -0.59 -5.46 13.52
C PHE A 137 0.72 -6.14 13.10
N CYS A 138 1.40 -6.80 14.05
CA CYS A 138 2.59 -7.59 13.77
C CYS A 138 2.26 -8.74 12.80
N GLU A 139 1.18 -9.48 13.04
CA GLU A 139 0.70 -10.53 12.12
C GLU A 139 0.41 -9.99 10.71
N ASP A 140 -0.25 -8.83 10.64
CA ASP A 140 -0.57 -8.17 9.37
C ASP A 140 0.71 -7.80 8.59
N MET A 141 1.68 -7.19 9.27
CA MET A 141 2.97 -6.83 8.68
C MET A 141 3.81 -8.05 8.28
N LEU A 142 3.70 -9.15 9.01
CA LEU A 142 4.34 -10.43 8.67
C LEU A 142 3.76 -11.00 7.37
N ALA A 143 2.42 -11.03 7.28
CA ALA A 143 1.71 -11.49 6.08
C ALA A 143 2.08 -10.63 4.86
N LEU A 144 2.06 -9.30 5.03
CA LEU A 144 2.47 -8.34 4.01
C LEU A 144 3.91 -8.62 3.55
N SER A 145 4.85 -8.72 4.49
CA SER A 145 6.28 -8.89 4.20
C SER A 145 6.56 -10.20 3.48
N ASN A 146 5.94 -11.29 3.91
CA ASN A 146 6.08 -12.59 3.25
C ASN A 146 5.58 -12.56 1.80
N ALA A 147 4.40 -11.98 1.57
CA ALA A 147 3.83 -11.90 0.23
C ALA A 147 4.64 -10.97 -0.69
N VAL A 148 5.12 -9.82 -0.20
CA VAL A 148 6.02 -8.93 -0.96
C VAL A 148 7.29 -9.67 -1.39
N LEU A 149 7.95 -10.36 -0.46
CA LEU A 149 9.21 -11.07 -0.75
C LEU A 149 9.00 -12.26 -1.70
N GLN A 150 7.88 -12.97 -1.59
CA GLN A 150 7.54 -14.04 -2.53
C GLN A 150 7.36 -13.51 -3.95
N VAL A 151 6.62 -12.41 -4.12
CA VAL A 151 6.37 -11.82 -5.45
C VAL A 151 7.64 -11.24 -6.09
N VAL A 152 8.51 -10.63 -5.29
CA VAL A 152 9.77 -10.06 -5.77
C VAL A 152 10.73 -11.14 -6.29
N ASN A 153 10.73 -12.31 -5.66
CA ASN A 153 11.50 -13.47 -6.13
C ASN A 153 11.08 -13.92 -7.54
N LEU A 154 9.88 -13.56 -8.00
CA LEU A 154 9.35 -13.87 -9.33
C LEU A 154 9.76 -12.83 -10.39
N THR A 155 10.84 -12.07 -10.18
CA THR A 155 11.35 -11.03 -11.10
C THR A 155 10.37 -9.88 -11.40
N TRP A 156 9.36 -9.71 -10.54
CA TRP A 156 8.30 -8.70 -10.65
C TRP A 156 8.81 -7.27 -10.89
N LEU A 157 9.93 -6.90 -10.23
CA LEU A 157 10.52 -5.57 -10.35
C LEU A 157 10.95 -5.21 -11.78
N ASN A 158 11.25 -6.22 -12.62
CA ASN A 158 11.64 -6.00 -14.01
C ASN A 158 10.47 -5.56 -14.90
N GLN A 159 9.23 -5.75 -14.45
CA GLN A 159 8.01 -5.39 -15.21
C GLN A 159 7.52 -3.97 -14.91
N ILE A 160 8.13 -3.28 -13.94
CA ILE A 160 7.71 -1.93 -13.56
C ILE A 160 8.36 -0.95 -14.53
N PRO A 161 7.59 -0.20 -15.33
CA PRO A 161 8.15 0.76 -16.26
C PRO A 161 8.80 1.89 -15.46
N ILE A 162 10.13 1.95 -15.50
CA ILE A 162 10.92 3.10 -15.03
C ILE A 162 11.17 3.98 -16.26
N SER A 163 10.67 5.20 -16.27
CA SER A 163 10.94 6.19 -17.32
C SER A 163 12.45 6.33 -17.49
N GLY A 164 12.92 6.10 -18.72
CA GLY A 164 14.32 5.94 -19.10
C GLY A 164 15.20 7.18 -18.97
N LYS A 165 14.86 8.18 -18.14
CA LYS A 165 15.85 9.16 -17.70
C LYS A 165 16.61 8.53 -16.53
N SER A 166 17.73 7.87 -16.87
CA SER A 166 18.67 7.29 -15.90
C SER A 166 19.32 8.39 -15.05
N ASN A 167 18.57 8.96 -14.13
CA ASN A 167 19.16 9.77 -13.07
C ASN A 167 19.66 8.80 -12.01
N TYR A 168 20.95 8.47 -12.11
CA TYR A 168 21.69 7.66 -11.15
C TYR A 168 21.46 8.15 -9.73
N PHE A 169 21.36 7.21 -8.79
CA PHE A 169 21.16 7.50 -7.37
C PHE A 169 22.35 8.34 -6.87
N GLY A 170 22.15 9.64 -6.65
CA GLY A 170 23.19 10.59 -6.23
C GLY A 170 23.58 11.67 -7.24
N SER A 171 23.01 11.69 -8.45
CA SER A 171 23.26 12.80 -9.38
C SER A 171 22.52 14.05 -8.94
N SER A 172 23.28 15.05 -8.46
CA SER A 172 22.83 16.41 -8.19
C SER A 172 23.04 17.29 -9.42
N GLU A 173 22.58 16.86 -10.60
CA GLU A 173 22.55 17.75 -11.76
C GLU A 173 21.19 18.43 -11.85
N ALA A 174 21.18 19.72 -11.53
CA ALA A 174 20.06 20.60 -11.82
C ALA A 174 19.89 20.66 -13.35
N ALA A 175 18.85 20.00 -13.87
CA ALA A 175 18.54 20.03 -15.29
C ALA A 175 18.21 21.48 -15.72
N PRO A 176 18.84 22.02 -16.77
CA PRO A 176 18.46 23.32 -17.32
C PRO A 176 17.14 23.18 -18.07
N GLY A 177 16.33 24.22 -17.97
CA GLY A 177 14.92 24.29 -18.37
C GLY A 177 14.52 23.46 -19.59
N ARG A 178 13.63 22.51 -19.36
CA ARG A 178 12.58 22.08 -20.31
C ARG A 178 11.56 21.24 -19.56
N ASP A 179 10.30 21.59 -19.73
CA ASP A 179 9.12 20.89 -19.23
C ASP A 179 9.22 19.39 -19.50
N SER A 180 9.70 18.63 -18.52
CA SER A 180 9.76 17.19 -18.63
C SER A 180 9.27 16.58 -17.34
N GLN A 181 8.19 15.84 -17.50
CA GLN A 181 7.50 14.94 -16.59
C GLN A 181 8.42 13.77 -16.14
N GLY A 182 9.68 14.05 -15.78
CA GLY A 182 10.75 13.10 -15.48
C GLY A 182 11.18 13.06 -14.01
N GLY A 183 10.61 13.88 -13.13
CA GLY A 183 10.88 13.86 -11.69
C GLY A 183 10.09 12.80 -10.89
N SER A 184 9.20 12.05 -11.55
CA SER A 184 8.22 11.17 -10.91
C SER A 184 8.79 9.81 -10.47
N ASP A 185 9.77 9.28 -11.20
CA ASP A 185 10.05 7.83 -11.16
C ASP A 185 11.06 7.46 -10.08
N GLN A 186 11.93 8.39 -9.70
CA GLN A 186 12.77 8.23 -8.52
C GLN A 186 11.94 8.07 -7.23
N THR A 187 10.79 8.73 -7.12
CA THR A 187 9.92 8.58 -5.94
C THR A 187 9.31 7.17 -5.88
N VAL A 188 8.89 6.64 -7.03
CA VAL A 188 8.34 5.29 -7.16
C VAL A 188 9.41 4.24 -6.87
N LEU A 189 10.61 4.40 -7.44
CA LEU A 189 11.73 3.49 -7.18
C LEU A 189 12.15 3.51 -5.72
N ARG A 190 12.31 4.70 -5.11
CA ARG A 190 12.60 4.82 -3.67
C ARG A 190 11.51 4.20 -2.81
N ALA A 191 10.25 4.39 -3.17
CA ALA A 191 9.12 3.79 -2.48
C ALA A 191 9.17 2.25 -2.53
N LEU A 192 9.43 1.68 -3.71
CA LEU A 192 9.59 0.24 -3.90
C LEU A 192 10.79 -0.29 -3.10
N SER A 193 11.98 0.30 -3.25
CA SER A 193 13.17 -0.08 -2.49
C SER A 193 12.89 -0.08 -0.99
N LEU A 194 12.18 0.92 -0.48
CA LEU A 194 11.82 1.02 0.92
C LEU A 194 10.83 -0.06 1.36
N VAL A 195 9.82 -0.37 0.54
CA VAL A 195 8.90 -1.50 0.79
C VAL A 195 9.65 -2.81 0.88
N LEU A 196 10.62 -3.05 -0.01
CA LEU A 196 11.45 -4.25 0.01
C LEU A 196 12.34 -4.33 1.24
N LEU A 197 13.05 -3.24 1.54
CA LEU A 197 13.94 -3.17 2.70
C LEU A 197 13.15 -3.37 3.99
N LYS A 198 11.98 -2.76 4.14
CA LYS A 198 11.11 -2.95 5.31
C LYS A 198 10.55 -4.37 5.41
N ALA A 199 10.18 -5.00 4.30
CA ALA A 199 9.74 -6.39 4.30
C ALA A 199 10.88 -7.35 4.72
N LEU A 200 12.10 -7.10 4.24
CA LEU A 200 13.29 -7.86 4.63
C LEU A 200 13.62 -7.67 6.11
N GLU A 201 13.65 -6.42 6.58
CA GLU A 201 13.87 -6.07 7.99
C GLU A 201 12.87 -6.82 8.87
N PHE A 202 11.58 -6.75 8.55
CA PHE A 202 10.54 -7.43 9.31
C PHE A 202 10.75 -8.95 9.34
N LYS A 203 11.07 -9.57 8.20
CA LYS A 203 11.31 -11.01 8.12
C LYS A 203 12.52 -11.44 8.95
N ILE A 204 13.61 -10.67 8.93
CA ILE A 204 14.81 -10.94 9.75
C ILE A 204 14.48 -10.85 11.24
N HIS A 205 13.75 -9.82 11.67
CA HIS A 205 13.33 -9.67 13.07
C HIS A 205 12.41 -10.82 13.51
N SER A 206 11.47 -11.24 12.66
CA SER A 206 10.59 -12.37 12.97
C SER A 206 11.36 -13.67 13.23
N PHE A 207 12.42 -13.94 12.46
CA PHE A 207 13.29 -15.11 12.70
C PHE A 207 14.13 -14.98 13.98
N ALA A 208 14.54 -13.77 14.36
CA ALA A 208 15.28 -13.55 15.60
C ALA A 208 14.39 -13.83 16.83
N THR A 209 13.15 -13.32 16.82
CA THR A 209 12.18 -13.56 17.89
C THR A 209 11.79 -15.04 17.99
N GLU A 210 11.66 -15.76 16.87
CA GLU A 210 11.35 -17.20 16.88
C GLU A 210 12.50 -18.07 17.44
N ARG A 211 13.76 -17.61 17.34
CA ARG A 211 14.93 -18.31 17.89
C ARG A 211 15.12 -18.11 19.39
N GLU A 212 14.58 -17.04 19.97
CA GLU A 212 14.66 -16.78 21.42
C GLU A 212 13.60 -17.53 22.22
N ILE A 213 12.53 -18.01 21.56
CA ILE A 213 11.41 -18.73 22.19
C ILE A 213 11.63 -20.26 22.20
N LYS A 214 12.76 -20.74 21.66
CA LYS A 214 13.07 -22.18 21.49
C LYS A 214 14.27 -22.61 22.33
#